data_AF-A0A1C5AW72-F1
#
_entry.id   AF-A0A1C5AW72-F1
#
_cell.length_a   1.000
_cell.length_b   1.000
_cell.length_c   1.000
_cell.angle_alpha   90.00
_cell.angle_beta   90.00
_cell.angle_gamma   90.00
#
_symmetry.space_group_name_H-M   'P 1'
#
loop_
_entity.id
_entity.type
_entity.pdbx_description
1 polymer ?
#
loop_
_entity_poly.entity_id
_entity_poly.type
_entity_poly.pdbx_seq_one_letter_code
_entity_poly.pdbx_strand_id
1 'polypeptide(L)'
;MHHLAGRLGPIRDDLEPARRRFALELRSLFGELGVSVRGYAGQQDIHATLVTRYLNGEVMPSEEFVLDLVAAVEHRRGGSRRIDTSELLSARRAASDARPRGWGNATRLRKEITEARNTARVAQADLQELMKDYAAAQNRIAEMERLLASLRGNAIPERAITAGPHWNFNRDVLLTRGATGPYVAAIDLATDQILGGLADPAAPILSSTEARVFVPAQSGKTAYVSALAAKAMDAGYRLILVISPPLNALRSQLQARLQDSLAAVPDGGAPLLWVTSDKAEFKPSLLRLQAMQFEKAEPDLPLYEAANLGNTMARLLVVKKNVSVLRQIGSMFSALRNPLSEVSALVIDADGRPMLPGSAMERTMARLKSALPRAQHVTFAALEPTEADSPNGFMMWLPRPPDVTSGADHADVLP
;
A
#
# COMPACT_ATOMS: atom_id res chain seq x y z
N MET A 1 51.42 -42.05 16.82
CA MET A 1 51.51 -40.71 16.19
C MET A 1 50.31 -39.88 16.63
N HIS A 2 50.48 -39.00 17.62
CA HIS A 2 49.40 -38.14 18.10
C HIS A 2 49.12 -37.02 17.08
N HIS A 3 47.86 -36.89 16.64
CA HIS A 3 47.39 -35.81 15.80
C HIS A 3 47.54 -34.46 16.52
N LEU A 4 48.50 -33.64 16.09
CA LEU A 4 48.70 -32.27 16.54
C LEU A 4 47.76 -31.30 15.80
N ALA A 5 47.11 -30.45 16.60
CA ALA A 5 46.60 -29.11 16.30
C ALA A 5 45.60 -28.92 15.13
N GLY A 6 44.37 -28.53 15.47
CA GLY A 6 43.60 -27.65 14.58
C GLY A 6 44.40 -26.36 14.36
N ARG A 7 44.87 -26.13 13.14
CA ARG A 7 45.73 -24.98 12.80
C ARG A 7 44.94 -23.68 12.96
N LEU A 8 45.34 -22.84 13.91
CA LEU A 8 44.92 -21.45 13.97
C LEU A 8 45.27 -20.77 12.64
N GLY A 9 44.34 -20.02 12.04
CA GLY A 9 44.62 -19.23 10.84
C GLY A 9 45.67 -18.12 11.09
N PRO A 10 46.22 -17.48 10.05
CA PRO A 10 47.16 -16.37 10.23
C PRO A 10 46.53 -15.23 11.02
N ILE A 11 47.33 -14.53 11.84
CA ILE A 11 46.91 -13.28 12.48
C ILE A 11 46.74 -12.22 11.38
N ARG A 12 45.64 -11.46 11.41
CA ARG A 12 45.36 -10.45 10.38
C ARG A 12 46.42 -9.34 10.38
N ASP A 13 46.82 -8.92 9.19
CA ASP A 13 47.85 -7.88 9.01
C ASP A 13 47.36 -6.46 9.34
N ASP A 14 46.04 -6.25 9.46
CA ASP A 14 45.42 -4.96 9.73
C ASP A 14 45.22 -4.64 11.22
N LEU A 15 45.69 -5.51 12.12
CA LEU A 15 45.67 -5.25 13.56
C LEU A 15 46.67 -4.16 13.95
N GLU A 16 46.29 -3.32 14.92
CA GLU A 16 47.21 -2.36 15.53
C GLU A 16 48.50 -3.06 16.01
N PRO A 17 49.70 -2.48 15.81
CA PRO A 17 50.97 -3.14 16.08
C PRO A 17 51.09 -3.73 17.50
N ALA A 18 50.57 -3.01 18.51
CA ALA A 18 50.56 -3.47 19.91
C ALA A 18 49.68 -4.71 20.12
N ARG A 19 48.51 -4.78 19.47
CA ARG A 19 47.60 -5.95 19.54
C ARG A 19 48.16 -7.14 18.79
N ARG A 20 48.76 -6.91 17.62
CA ARG A 20 49.41 -7.97 16.83
C ARG A 20 50.58 -8.59 17.62
N ARG A 21 51.42 -7.75 18.23
CA ARG A 21 52.53 -8.19 19.08
C ARG A 21 52.03 -9.05 20.25
N PHE A 22 51.05 -8.56 21.00
CA PHE A 22 50.50 -9.31 22.14
C PHE A 22 49.86 -10.64 21.71
N ALA A 23 49.13 -10.67 20.59
CA ALA A 23 48.53 -11.92 20.08
C ALA A 23 49.59 -12.94 19.64
N LEU A 24 50.71 -12.51 19.06
CA LEU A 24 51.84 -13.38 18.74
C LEU A 24 52.49 -13.97 19.99
N GLU A 25 52.72 -13.14 21.01
CA GLU A 25 53.25 -13.57 22.32
C GLU A 25 52.31 -14.59 22.98
N LEU A 26 51.00 -14.33 22.97
CA LEU A 26 49.97 -15.22 23.52
C LEU A 26 49.89 -16.56 22.76
N ARG A 27 50.02 -16.55 21.43
CA ARG A 27 50.09 -17.77 20.61
C ARG A 27 51.34 -18.59 20.88
N SER A 28 52.48 -17.92 21.08
CA SER A 28 53.74 -18.58 21.41
C SER A 28 53.57 -19.36 22.72
N LEU A 29 53.05 -18.70 23.76
CA LEU A 29 52.77 -19.33 25.06
C LEU A 29 51.76 -20.47 24.95
N PHE A 30 50.68 -20.28 24.21
CA PHE A 30 49.67 -21.33 24.01
C PHE A 30 50.23 -22.55 23.26
N GLY A 31 51.10 -22.33 22.27
CA GLY A 31 51.75 -23.40 21.49
C GLY A 31 52.59 -24.33 22.37
N GLU A 32 53.18 -23.80 23.44
CA GLU A 32 53.96 -24.57 24.41
C GLU A 32 53.12 -25.53 25.24
N LEU A 33 51.79 -25.40 25.30
CA LEU A 33 50.93 -26.37 26.00
C LEU A 33 50.69 -27.64 25.18
N GLY A 34 50.90 -27.61 23.86
CA GLY A 34 50.74 -28.78 22.99
C GLY A 34 49.32 -29.39 22.98
N VAL A 35 48.33 -28.67 23.52
CA VAL A 35 46.92 -29.05 23.53
C VAL A 35 46.17 -28.35 22.39
N SER A 36 45.02 -28.89 22.00
CA SER A 36 44.15 -28.20 21.05
C SER A 36 43.40 -27.05 21.72
N VAL A 37 43.02 -26.01 20.95
CA VAL A 37 42.16 -24.92 21.43
C VAL A 37 40.88 -25.46 22.09
N ARG A 38 40.28 -26.49 21.51
CA ARG A 38 39.07 -27.14 22.04
C ARG A 38 39.35 -27.85 23.37
N GLY A 39 40.52 -28.48 23.51
CA GLY A 39 40.95 -29.16 24.73
C GLY A 39 41.24 -28.20 25.87
N TYR A 40 41.96 -27.11 25.60
CA TYR A 40 42.21 -26.07 26.59
C TYR A 40 40.92 -25.36 27.01
N ALA A 41 40.07 -25.03 26.05
CA ALA A 41 38.77 -24.40 26.28
C ALA A 41 37.87 -25.24 27.20
N GLY A 42 37.82 -26.57 26.99
CA GLY A 42 37.06 -27.48 27.86
C GLY A 42 37.65 -27.64 29.26
N GLN A 43 38.96 -27.48 29.44
CA GLN A 43 39.60 -27.52 30.76
C GLN A 43 39.36 -26.24 31.57
N GLN A 44 39.23 -25.11 30.90
CA GLN A 44 39.05 -23.79 31.50
C GLN A 44 37.58 -23.33 31.53
N ASP A 45 36.63 -24.22 31.18
CA ASP A 45 35.19 -23.93 31.06
C ASP A 45 34.85 -22.67 30.24
N ILE A 46 35.58 -22.47 29.14
CA ILE A 46 35.40 -21.34 28.23
C ILE A 46 35.08 -21.82 26.82
N HIS A 47 34.37 -21.01 26.03
CA HIS A 47 34.07 -21.38 24.65
C HIS A 47 35.31 -21.33 23.74
N ALA A 48 35.55 -22.40 22.97
CA ALA A 48 36.68 -22.51 22.05
C ALA A 48 36.76 -21.37 21.01
N THR A 49 35.62 -20.81 20.61
CA THR A 49 35.55 -19.64 19.72
C THR A 49 36.17 -18.40 20.38
N LEU A 50 35.94 -18.19 21.68
CA LEU A 50 36.50 -17.05 22.41
C LEU A 50 38.02 -17.18 22.56
N VAL A 51 38.52 -18.38 22.89
CA VAL A 51 39.96 -18.68 22.94
C VAL A 51 40.62 -18.43 21.58
N THR A 52 39.98 -18.85 20.49
CA THR A 52 40.46 -18.56 19.13
C THR A 52 40.58 -17.05 18.88
N ARG A 53 39.57 -16.27 19.30
CA ARG A 53 39.55 -14.81 19.13
C ARG A 53 40.59 -14.09 19.99
N TYR A 54 40.90 -14.61 21.19
CA TYR A 54 42.00 -14.12 22.02
C TYR A 54 43.36 -14.36 21.35
N LEU A 55 43.60 -15.59 20.88
CA LEU A 55 44.83 -15.97 20.18
C LEU A 55 44.99 -15.25 18.83
N ASN A 56 43.90 -14.76 18.23
CA ASN A 56 43.94 -13.95 17.01
C ASN A 56 44.11 -12.43 17.28
N GLY A 57 44.02 -11.97 18.53
CA GLY A 57 44.05 -10.54 18.86
C GLY A 57 42.77 -9.76 18.49
N GLU A 58 41.70 -10.47 18.13
CA GLU A 58 40.39 -9.87 17.79
C GLU A 58 39.66 -9.36 19.04
N VAL A 59 39.87 -10.04 20.16
CA VAL A 59 39.34 -9.67 21.48
C VAL A 59 40.50 -9.72 22.47
N MET A 60 40.58 -8.76 23.38
CA MET A 60 41.58 -8.78 24.44
C MET A 60 41.16 -9.78 25.54
N PRO A 61 42.03 -10.73 25.92
CA PRO A 61 41.75 -11.62 27.04
C PRO A 61 41.73 -10.87 28.37
N SER A 62 41.00 -11.41 29.34
CA SER A 62 41.06 -10.95 30.73
C SER A 62 42.45 -11.18 31.32
N GLU A 63 42.74 -10.49 32.40
CA GLU A 63 43.99 -10.70 33.15
C GLU A 63 44.05 -12.11 33.72
N GLU A 64 42.94 -12.59 34.28
CA GLU A 64 42.74 -13.95 34.80
C GLU A 64 43.10 -15.02 33.76
N PHE A 65 42.54 -14.94 32.54
CA PHE A 65 42.87 -15.88 31.47
C PHE A 65 44.38 -15.91 31.13
N VAL A 66 45.03 -14.74 31.13
CA VAL A 66 46.47 -14.66 30.84
C VAL A 66 47.27 -15.32 31.96
N LEU A 67 46.88 -15.09 33.22
CA LEU A 67 47.50 -15.71 34.38
C LEU A 67 47.30 -17.24 34.38
N ASP A 68 46.11 -17.72 34.07
CA ASP A 68 45.79 -19.14 33.98
C ASP A 68 46.57 -19.83 32.87
N LEU A 69 46.72 -19.17 31.73
CA LEU A 69 47.55 -19.66 30.63
C LEU A 69 49.03 -19.75 31.03
N VAL A 70 49.56 -18.71 31.67
CA VAL A 70 50.94 -18.71 32.16
C VAL A 70 51.15 -19.83 33.19
N ALA A 71 50.26 -19.97 34.16
CA ALA A 71 50.31 -21.02 35.17
C ALA A 71 50.27 -22.42 34.55
N ALA A 72 49.43 -22.64 33.54
CA ALA A 72 49.36 -23.90 32.80
C ALA A 72 50.68 -24.22 32.07
N VAL A 73 51.33 -23.20 31.47
CA VAL A 73 52.62 -23.37 30.77
C VAL A 73 53.74 -23.64 31.77
N GLU A 74 53.80 -22.92 32.89
CA GLU A 74 54.79 -23.14 33.95
C GLU A 74 54.68 -24.52 34.58
N HIS A 75 53.45 -24.99 34.81
CA HIS A 75 53.18 -26.34 35.31
C HIS A 75 53.71 -27.40 34.32
N ARG A 76 53.50 -27.19 33.01
CA ARG A 76 54.03 -28.08 31.97
C ARG A 76 55.55 -28.07 31.88
N ARG A 77 56.19 -26.93 32.13
CA ARG A 77 57.66 -26.78 32.18
C ARG A 77 58.29 -27.38 33.44
N GLY A 78 57.50 -27.95 34.35
CA GLY A 78 57.98 -28.53 35.60
C GLY A 78 58.62 -27.51 36.55
N GLY A 79 58.22 -26.24 36.47
CA GLY A 79 58.72 -25.17 37.36
C GLY A 79 60.15 -24.67 37.08
N SER A 80 60.84 -25.20 36.06
CA SER A 80 62.27 -24.91 35.83
C SER A 80 62.57 -23.52 35.23
N ARG A 81 61.55 -22.77 34.79
CA ARG A 81 61.71 -21.38 34.29
C ARG A 81 60.41 -20.58 34.44
N ARG A 82 60.39 -19.67 35.41
CA ARG A 82 59.28 -18.73 35.63
C ARG A 82 59.17 -17.75 34.46
N ILE A 83 57.95 -17.53 33.99
CA ILE A 83 57.64 -16.57 32.92
C ILE A 83 57.48 -15.19 33.57
N ASP A 84 58.17 -14.19 33.03
CA ASP A 84 57.95 -12.82 33.47
C ASP A 84 56.55 -12.36 33.06
N THR A 85 55.64 -12.43 34.02
CA THR A 85 54.24 -12.08 33.84
C THR A 85 54.06 -10.56 33.74
N SER A 86 55.01 -9.78 34.28
CA SER A 86 54.93 -8.32 34.28
C SER A 86 55.06 -7.75 32.87
N GLU A 87 55.96 -8.32 32.04
CA GLU A 87 56.14 -7.93 30.65
C GLU A 87 54.90 -8.26 29.81
N LEU A 88 54.33 -9.47 29.97
CA LEU A 88 53.12 -9.91 29.25
C LEU A 88 51.89 -9.07 29.63
N LEU A 89 51.72 -8.75 30.91
CA LEU A 89 50.63 -7.88 31.36
C LEU A 89 50.84 -6.43 30.93
N SER A 90 52.09 -5.96 30.82
CA SER A 90 52.40 -4.64 30.26
C SER A 90 52.07 -4.58 28.75
N ALA A 91 52.37 -5.65 28.00
CA ALA A 91 52.01 -5.79 26.59
C ALA A 91 50.49 -5.86 26.41
N ARG A 92 49.77 -6.55 27.31
CA ARG A 92 48.29 -6.57 27.34
C ARG A 92 47.71 -5.18 27.55
N ARG A 93 48.26 -4.41 28.50
CA ARG A 93 47.83 -3.04 28.78
C ARG A 93 48.07 -2.13 27.57
N ALA A 94 49.27 -2.16 26.98
CA ALA A 94 49.59 -1.42 25.77
C ALA A 94 48.67 -1.79 24.58
N ALA A 95 48.32 -3.08 24.43
CA ALA A 95 47.38 -3.54 23.41
C ALA A 95 45.91 -3.12 23.69
N SER A 96 45.53 -3.01 24.96
CA SER A 96 44.23 -2.51 25.40
C SER A 96 44.08 -1.01 25.16
N ASP A 97 45.13 -0.23 25.45
CA ASP A 97 45.16 1.23 25.33
C ASP A 97 45.30 1.70 23.87
N ALA A 98 45.79 0.84 22.98
CA ALA A 98 45.81 1.09 21.55
C ALA A 98 44.39 1.25 21.00
N ARG A 99 43.98 2.51 20.77
CA ARG A 99 42.71 2.84 20.11
C ARG A 99 42.77 2.40 18.65
N PRO A 100 41.77 1.68 18.12
CA PRO A 100 41.73 1.35 16.70
C PRO A 100 41.66 2.63 15.86
N ARG A 101 42.42 2.71 14.76
CA ARG A 101 42.36 3.79 13.75
C ARG A 101 40.98 4.10 13.12
N GLY A 102 39.88 3.48 13.58
CA GLY A 102 38.51 3.69 13.10
C GLY A 102 37.49 4.20 14.12
N TRP A 103 37.83 4.30 15.42
CA TRP A 103 36.81 4.61 16.45
C TRP A 103 36.32 6.08 16.41
N GLY A 104 37.18 7.03 16.01
CA GLY A 104 36.79 8.43 15.79
C GLY A 104 35.86 8.62 14.58
N ASN A 105 36.09 7.84 13.51
CA ASN A 105 35.26 7.86 12.30
C ASN A 105 33.85 7.32 12.58
N ALA A 106 33.73 6.26 13.39
CA ALA A 106 32.44 5.70 13.77
C ALA A 106 31.58 6.69 14.59
N THR A 107 32.17 7.44 15.51
CA THR A 107 31.44 8.46 16.30
C THR A 107 31.01 9.64 15.45
N ARG A 108 31.88 10.11 14.55
CA ARG A 108 31.56 11.17 13.58
C ARG A 108 30.42 10.75 12.64
N LEU A 109 30.51 9.56 12.05
CA LEU A 109 29.45 9.02 11.17
C LEU A 109 28.12 8.86 11.91
N ARG A 110 28.12 8.44 13.19
CA ARG A 110 26.89 8.38 14.00
C ARG A 110 26.25 9.75 14.21
N LYS A 111 27.07 10.78 14.43
CA LYS A 111 26.60 12.16 14.56
C LYS A 111 26.00 12.66 13.24
N GLU A 112 26.70 12.47 12.12
CA GLU A 112 26.22 12.83 10.78
C GLU A 112 24.90 12.10 10.42
N ILE A 113 24.78 10.81 10.74
CA ILE A 113 23.53 10.05 10.55
C ILE A 113 22.39 10.61 11.42
N THR A 114 22.68 11.00 12.66
CA THR A 114 21.68 11.55 13.57
C THR A 114 21.20 12.92 13.10
N GLU A 115 22.12 13.78 12.66
CA GLU A 115 21.82 15.08 12.06
C GLU A 115 21.00 14.91 10.78
N ALA A 116 21.42 14.03 9.86
CA ALA A 116 20.68 13.74 8.64
C ALA A 116 19.27 13.20 8.92
N ARG A 117 19.12 12.32 9.93
CA ARG A 117 17.80 11.82 10.37
C ARG A 117 16.91 12.92 10.93
N ASN A 118 17.47 13.83 11.72
CA ASN A 118 16.70 14.96 12.27
C ASN A 118 16.24 15.91 11.16
N THR A 119 17.13 16.24 10.21
CA THR A 119 16.79 17.04 9.03
C THR A 119 15.71 16.37 8.21
N ALA A 120 15.82 15.06 7.95
CA ALA A 120 14.80 14.29 7.25
C ALA A 120 13.46 14.29 7.99
N ARG A 121 13.47 14.20 9.32
CA ARG A 121 12.25 14.24 10.15
C ARG A 121 11.55 15.60 10.07
N VAL A 122 12.30 16.69 10.13
CA VAL A 122 11.75 18.05 10.00
C VAL A 122 11.19 18.25 8.60
N ALA A 123 11.97 17.94 7.55
CA ALA A 123 11.50 18.04 6.17
C ALA A 123 10.26 17.17 5.90
N GLN A 124 10.15 16.00 6.53
CA GLN A 124 8.96 15.17 6.44
C GLN A 124 7.74 15.79 7.13
N ALA A 125 7.92 16.47 8.26
CA ALA A 125 6.84 17.19 8.93
C ALA A 125 6.37 18.40 8.09
N ASP A 126 7.31 19.17 7.54
CA ASP A 126 7.01 20.31 6.66
C ASP A 126 6.26 19.85 5.41
N LEU A 127 6.69 18.75 4.79
CA LEU A 127 5.98 18.15 3.65
C LEU A 127 4.55 17.72 4.02
N GLN A 128 4.36 17.11 5.18
CA GLN A 128 3.03 16.70 5.64
C GLN A 128 2.10 17.90 5.87
N GLU A 129 2.62 19.02 6.36
CA GLU A 129 1.85 20.25 6.53
C GLU A 129 1.48 20.87 5.17
N LEU A 130 2.46 21.02 4.28
CA LEU A 130 2.23 21.52 2.93
C LEU A 130 1.20 20.67 2.16
N MET A 131 1.27 19.35 2.32
CA MET A 131 0.29 18.45 1.73
C MET A 131 -1.12 18.68 2.27
N LYS A 132 -1.30 18.93 3.57
CA LYS A 132 -2.62 19.25 4.13
C LYS A 132 -3.18 20.54 3.53
N ASP A 133 -2.34 21.55 3.35
CA ASP A 133 -2.74 22.81 2.73
C ASP A 133 -3.11 22.62 1.26
N TYR A 134 -2.32 21.83 0.53
CA TYR A 134 -2.63 21.45 -0.85
C TYR A 134 -3.96 20.67 -0.93
N ALA A 135 -4.22 19.73 -0.01
CA ALA A 135 -5.49 19.04 0.11
C ALA A 135 -6.67 20.00 0.25
N ALA A 136 -6.54 20.97 1.16
CA ALA A 136 -7.57 21.94 1.46
C ALA A 136 -7.84 22.84 0.26
N ALA A 137 -6.79 23.24 -0.47
CA ALA A 137 -6.92 23.98 -1.71
C ALA A 137 -7.63 23.16 -2.81
N GLN A 138 -7.25 21.90 -3.01
CA GLN A 138 -7.88 21.02 -4.00
C GLN A 138 -9.37 20.79 -3.70
N ASN A 139 -9.72 20.55 -2.43
CA ASN A 139 -11.13 20.40 -2.03
C ASN A 139 -11.93 21.69 -2.26
N ARG A 140 -11.31 22.86 -2.07
CA ARG A 140 -11.96 24.15 -2.37
C ARG A 140 -12.18 24.35 -3.88
N ILE A 141 -11.25 23.90 -4.71
CA ILE A 141 -11.40 23.89 -6.17
C ILE A 141 -12.57 22.97 -6.56
N ALA A 142 -12.60 21.74 -6.05
CA ALA A 142 -13.68 20.79 -6.32
C ALA A 142 -15.06 21.34 -5.93
N GLU A 143 -15.17 22.00 -4.77
CA GLU A 143 -16.42 22.65 -4.34
C GLU A 143 -16.81 23.80 -5.29
N MET A 144 -15.85 24.60 -5.74
CA MET A 144 -16.13 25.67 -6.71
C MET A 144 -16.60 25.11 -8.04
N GLU A 145 -16.00 24.02 -8.52
CA GLU A 145 -16.44 23.33 -9.74
C GLU A 145 -17.87 22.79 -9.61
N ARG A 146 -18.22 22.22 -8.46
CA ARG A 146 -19.60 21.80 -8.15
C ARG A 146 -20.58 22.96 -8.21
N LEU A 147 -20.26 24.10 -7.59
CA LEU A 147 -21.09 25.30 -7.62
C LEU A 147 -21.24 25.83 -9.05
N LEU A 148 -20.16 25.84 -9.84
CA LEU A 148 -20.20 26.23 -11.25
C LEU A 148 -21.07 25.28 -12.08
N ALA A 149 -21.00 23.98 -11.85
CA ALA A 149 -21.86 22.99 -12.51
C ALA A 149 -23.34 23.21 -12.16
N SER A 150 -23.63 23.54 -10.89
CA SER A 150 -24.98 23.87 -10.43
C SER A 150 -25.53 25.13 -11.11
N LEU A 151 -24.72 26.20 -11.18
CA LEU A 151 -25.09 27.43 -11.89
C LEU A 151 -25.32 27.22 -13.39
N ARG A 152 -24.63 26.25 -13.99
CA ARG A 152 -24.82 25.85 -15.40
C ARG A 152 -26.03 24.95 -15.62
N GLY A 153 -26.71 24.51 -14.56
CA GLY A 153 -27.82 23.55 -14.65
C GLY A 153 -27.39 22.12 -15.00
N ASN A 154 -26.10 21.80 -14.80
CA ASN A 154 -25.51 20.51 -15.16
C ASN A 154 -25.14 19.65 -13.93
N ALA A 155 -25.38 20.16 -12.72
CA ALA A 155 -25.15 19.40 -11.49
C ALA A 155 -26.33 18.51 -11.17
N ILE A 156 -26.03 17.35 -10.59
CA ILE A 156 -27.05 16.45 -10.05
C ILE A 156 -27.84 17.21 -8.97
N PRO A 157 -29.19 17.20 -8.99
CA PRO A 157 -29.99 17.80 -7.93
C PRO A 157 -29.67 17.16 -6.57
N GLU A 158 -29.48 17.98 -5.53
CA GLU A 158 -29.08 17.51 -4.19
C GLU A 158 -29.99 16.38 -3.66
N ARG A 159 -31.32 16.49 -3.86
CA ARG A 159 -32.27 15.45 -3.44
C ARG A 159 -32.01 14.08 -4.08
N ALA A 160 -31.47 14.05 -5.30
CA ALA A 160 -31.18 12.83 -6.04
C ALA A 160 -29.87 12.17 -5.57
N ILE A 161 -29.10 12.87 -4.72
CA ILE A 161 -27.83 12.41 -4.16
C ILE A 161 -28.01 11.96 -2.70
N THR A 162 -28.77 12.70 -1.89
CA THR A 162 -28.74 12.57 -0.42
C THR A 162 -29.69 11.52 0.18
N ALA A 163 -30.71 11.03 -0.54
CA ALA A 163 -31.77 10.21 0.06
C ALA A 163 -32.42 9.22 -0.93
N GLY A 164 -31.62 8.40 -1.60
CA GLY A 164 -32.11 7.41 -2.55
C GLY A 164 -32.30 5.99 -1.96
N PRO A 165 -33.19 5.16 -2.54
CA PRO A 165 -33.44 3.79 -2.09
C PRO A 165 -32.21 2.89 -2.05
N HIS A 166 -31.32 2.96 -3.07
CA HIS A 166 -30.11 2.15 -3.09
C HIS A 166 -29.14 2.58 -1.98
N TRP A 167 -28.98 3.88 -1.76
CA TRP A 167 -28.16 4.40 -0.68
C TRP A 167 -28.71 4.03 0.69
N ASN A 168 -30.03 4.12 0.90
CA ASN A 168 -30.64 3.73 2.17
C ASN A 168 -30.34 2.25 2.50
N PHE A 169 -30.54 1.34 1.53
CA PHE A 169 -30.17 -0.06 1.72
C PHE A 169 -28.67 -0.23 2.02
N ASN A 170 -27.80 0.43 1.25
CA ASN A 170 -26.36 0.34 1.44
C ASN A 170 -25.93 0.85 2.84
N ARG A 171 -26.52 1.97 3.28
CA ARG A 171 -26.33 2.59 4.60
C ARG A 171 -26.71 1.62 5.71
N ASP A 172 -27.87 0.98 5.60
CA ASP A 172 -28.35 0.00 6.57
C ASP A 172 -27.44 -1.23 6.64
N VAL A 173 -26.95 -1.71 5.48
CA VAL A 173 -25.98 -2.81 5.43
C VAL A 173 -24.68 -2.42 6.12
N LEU A 174 -24.15 -1.21 5.90
CA LEU A 174 -22.94 -0.71 6.57
C LEU A 174 -23.12 -0.68 8.10
N LEU A 175 -24.24 -0.12 8.58
CA LEU A 175 -24.56 -0.05 10.01
C LEU A 175 -24.71 -1.45 10.64
N THR A 176 -25.43 -2.35 9.95
CA THR A 176 -25.65 -3.74 10.42
C THR A 176 -24.34 -4.53 10.52
N ARG A 177 -23.37 -4.20 9.67
CA ARG A 177 -22.02 -4.79 9.67
C ARG A 177 -21.07 -4.15 10.70
N GLY A 178 -21.56 -3.26 11.55
CA GLY A 178 -20.80 -2.68 12.65
C GLY A 178 -20.08 -1.38 12.33
N ALA A 179 -20.33 -0.76 11.16
CA ALA A 179 -19.87 0.59 10.91
C ALA A 179 -20.55 1.58 11.86
N THR A 180 -19.79 2.52 12.42
CA THR A 180 -20.34 3.53 13.33
C THR A 180 -21.16 4.57 12.55
N GLY A 181 -22.17 5.16 13.19
CA GLY A 181 -22.93 6.27 12.60
C GLY A 181 -22.05 7.41 12.06
N PRO A 182 -21.03 7.89 12.81
CA PRO A 182 -20.08 8.88 12.33
C PRO A 182 -19.29 8.44 11.09
N TYR A 183 -18.85 7.18 11.03
CA TYR A 183 -18.16 6.63 9.85
C TYR A 183 -19.06 6.62 8.61
N VAL A 184 -20.30 6.15 8.77
CA VAL A 184 -21.30 6.13 7.69
C VAL A 184 -21.63 7.53 7.21
N ALA A 185 -21.80 8.50 8.13
CA ALA A 185 -22.02 9.90 7.78
C ALA A 185 -20.83 10.53 7.03
N ALA A 186 -19.59 10.13 7.36
CA ALA A 186 -18.40 10.58 6.62
C ALA A 186 -18.39 10.03 5.18
N ILE A 187 -18.77 8.77 4.97
CA ILE A 187 -18.95 8.20 3.63
C ILE A 187 -20.08 8.89 2.88
N ASP A 188 -21.20 9.16 3.56
CA ASP A 188 -22.37 9.86 3.02
C ASP A 188 -21.93 11.19 2.40
N LEU A 189 -21.34 12.06 3.22
CA LEU A 189 -20.87 13.38 2.81
C LEU A 189 -19.82 13.31 1.71
N ALA A 190 -18.84 12.41 1.81
CA ALA A 190 -17.79 12.28 0.81
C ALA A 190 -18.35 11.84 -0.56
N THR A 191 -19.27 10.88 -0.57
CA THR A 191 -19.88 10.41 -1.82
C THR A 191 -20.85 11.42 -2.41
N ASP A 192 -21.51 12.25 -1.58
CA ASP A 192 -22.28 13.40 -2.04
C ASP A 192 -21.41 14.42 -2.76
N GLN A 193 -20.25 14.74 -2.18
CA GLN A 193 -19.30 15.67 -2.77
C GLN A 193 -18.75 15.14 -4.10
N ILE A 194 -18.40 13.85 -4.18
CA ILE A 194 -17.93 13.22 -5.42
C ILE A 194 -19.03 13.33 -6.49
N LEU A 195 -20.25 12.87 -6.19
CA LEU A 195 -21.35 12.90 -7.16
C LEU A 195 -21.74 14.32 -7.57
N GLY A 196 -21.75 15.27 -6.64
CA GLY A 196 -22.06 16.66 -6.93
C GLY A 196 -21.10 17.30 -7.93
N GLY A 197 -19.83 16.86 -7.95
CA GLY A 197 -18.86 17.28 -8.96
C GLY A 197 -18.99 16.55 -10.30
N LEU A 198 -19.73 15.44 -10.36
CA LEU A 198 -20.01 14.74 -11.62
C LEU A 198 -21.20 15.39 -12.34
N ALA A 199 -21.29 15.14 -13.64
CA ALA A 199 -22.34 15.72 -14.45
C ALA A 199 -23.69 14.99 -14.26
N ASP A 200 -24.80 15.72 -14.39
CA ASP A 200 -26.16 15.18 -14.21
C ASP A 200 -26.50 14.12 -15.27
N PRO A 201 -26.78 12.85 -14.88
CA PRO A 201 -27.12 11.80 -15.83
C PRO A 201 -28.37 12.10 -16.66
N ALA A 202 -29.27 12.99 -16.21
CA ALA A 202 -30.46 13.44 -16.94
C ALA A 202 -30.20 14.62 -17.90
N ALA A 203 -29.01 15.26 -17.83
CA ALA A 203 -28.73 16.41 -18.68
C ALA A 203 -28.64 16.02 -20.17
N PRO A 204 -29.25 16.78 -21.09
CA PRO A 204 -29.21 16.46 -22.52
C PRO A 204 -27.80 16.40 -23.10
N ILE A 205 -26.92 17.30 -22.66
CA ILE A 205 -25.51 17.35 -23.06
C ILE A 205 -24.65 17.11 -21.83
N LEU A 206 -23.84 16.05 -21.89
CA LEU A 206 -22.90 15.68 -20.84
C LEU A 206 -21.46 15.81 -21.33
N SER A 207 -20.63 16.53 -20.59
CA SER A 207 -19.18 16.39 -20.68
C SER A 207 -18.72 15.21 -19.82
N SER A 208 -17.78 14.42 -20.33
CA SER A 208 -17.11 13.42 -19.50
C SER A 208 -16.25 14.12 -18.45
N THR A 209 -16.55 13.89 -17.18
CA THR A 209 -15.77 14.39 -16.05
C THR A 209 -14.92 13.27 -15.49
N GLU A 210 -13.66 13.58 -15.20
CA GLU A 210 -12.74 12.69 -14.51
C GLU A 210 -12.48 13.23 -13.11
N ALA A 211 -12.89 12.47 -12.10
CA ALA A 211 -12.62 12.74 -10.70
C ALA A 211 -11.51 11.82 -10.20
N ARG A 212 -10.55 12.39 -9.46
CA ARG A 212 -9.53 11.61 -8.74
C ARG A 212 -9.69 11.82 -7.24
N VAL A 213 -10.01 10.74 -6.55
CA VAL A 213 -10.35 10.75 -5.14
C VAL A 213 -9.24 10.05 -4.35
N PHE A 214 -8.60 10.79 -3.45
CA PHE A 214 -7.53 10.31 -2.60
C PHE A 214 -8.12 9.94 -1.26
N VAL A 215 -8.05 8.66 -0.91
CA VAL A 215 -8.61 8.13 0.32
C VAL A 215 -7.48 7.64 1.21
N PRO A 216 -7.45 7.98 2.52
CA PRO A 216 -6.42 7.52 3.43
C PRO A 216 -6.29 6.00 3.45
N ALA A 217 -5.09 5.47 3.72
CA ALA A 217 -4.90 4.03 3.83
C ALA A 217 -5.80 3.43 4.93
N GLN A 218 -6.33 2.22 4.68
CA GLN A 218 -7.19 1.45 5.61
C GLN A 218 -8.54 2.12 5.95
N SER A 219 -8.99 3.07 5.12
CA SER A 219 -10.27 3.79 5.27
C SER A 219 -11.50 3.03 4.74
N GLY A 220 -11.35 1.77 4.31
CA GLY A 220 -12.46 1.01 3.72
C GLY A 220 -12.87 1.48 2.34
N LYS A 221 -11.94 1.56 1.36
CA LYS A 221 -12.22 1.96 -0.04
C LYS A 221 -13.46 1.28 -0.65
N THR A 222 -13.70 0.02 -0.33
CA THR A 222 -14.88 -0.72 -0.82
C THR A 222 -16.20 -0.09 -0.38
N ALA A 223 -16.27 0.50 0.81
CA ALA A 223 -17.47 1.18 1.31
C ALA A 223 -17.74 2.48 0.53
N TYR A 224 -16.70 3.23 0.17
CA TYR A 224 -16.84 4.35 -0.75
C TYR A 224 -17.31 3.92 -2.15
N VAL A 225 -16.76 2.82 -2.67
CA VAL A 225 -17.16 2.29 -3.99
C VAL A 225 -18.63 1.85 -3.98
N SER A 226 -19.09 1.14 -2.94
CA SER A 226 -20.48 0.67 -2.84
C SER A 226 -21.45 1.83 -2.62
N ALA A 227 -21.14 2.77 -1.73
CA ALA A 227 -21.95 3.96 -1.49
C ALA A 227 -22.05 4.85 -2.73
N LEU A 228 -20.93 5.07 -3.43
CA LEU A 228 -20.91 5.85 -4.66
C LEU A 228 -21.72 5.17 -5.77
N ALA A 229 -21.60 3.85 -5.92
CA ALA A 229 -22.41 3.10 -6.88
C ALA A 229 -23.90 3.17 -6.56
N ALA A 230 -24.27 3.02 -5.28
CA ALA A 230 -25.66 3.12 -4.81
C ALA A 230 -26.27 4.47 -5.17
N LYS A 231 -25.62 5.56 -4.73
CA LYS A 231 -26.10 6.91 -4.98
C LYS A 231 -26.09 7.29 -6.46
N ALA A 232 -25.13 6.78 -7.25
CA ALA A 232 -25.14 6.99 -8.69
C ALA A 232 -26.37 6.35 -9.34
N MET A 233 -26.75 5.14 -8.92
CA MET A 233 -28.00 4.52 -9.40
C MET A 233 -29.20 5.37 -9.02
N ASP A 234 -29.29 5.82 -7.77
CA ASP A 234 -30.35 6.72 -7.30
C ASP A 234 -30.41 8.03 -8.11
N ALA A 235 -29.26 8.59 -8.47
CA ALA A 235 -29.14 9.82 -9.25
C ALA A 235 -29.53 9.67 -10.72
N GLY A 236 -29.61 8.45 -11.27
CA GLY A 236 -30.00 8.22 -12.66
C GLY A 236 -28.96 7.49 -13.51
N TYR A 237 -27.77 7.17 -12.99
CA TYR A 237 -26.79 6.38 -13.74
C TYR A 237 -27.29 4.96 -13.97
N ARG A 238 -27.41 4.56 -15.23
CA ARG A 238 -27.96 3.24 -15.61
C ARG A 238 -26.88 2.20 -15.89
N LEU A 239 -25.63 2.61 -16.01
CA LEU A 239 -24.48 1.72 -16.17
C LEU A 239 -23.40 2.05 -15.14
N ILE A 240 -23.10 1.10 -14.26
CA ILE A 240 -22.01 1.21 -13.29
C ILE A 240 -20.93 0.18 -13.65
N LEU A 241 -19.74 0.65 -14.01
CA LEU A 241 -18.59 -0.20 -14.31
C LEU A 241 -17.51 -0.03 -13.25
N VAL A 242 -17.35 -1.01 -12.38
CA VAL A 242 -16.29 -1.04 -11.37
C VAL A 242 -15.08 -1.78 -11.93
N ILE A 243 -13.95 -1.11 -11.98
CA ILE A 243 -12.65 -1.67 -12.36
C ILE A 243 -11.90 -2.04 -11.09
N SER A 244 -11.74 -3.32 -10.84
CA SER A 244 -10.99 -3.87 -9.71
C SER A 244 -9.49 -3.96 -10.01
N PRO A 245 -8.66 -4.25 -8.99
CA PRO A 245 -7.30 -4.72 -9.19
C PRO A 245 -7.20 -5.91 -10.18
N PRO A 246 -6.04 -6.11 -10.83
CA PRO A 246 -5.86 -7.03 -11.95
C PRO A 246 -5.95 -8.52 -11.56
N LEU A 247 -5.88 -8.86 -10.28
CA LEU A 247 -5.96 -10.23 -9.81
C LEU A 247 -7.41 -10.70 -9.72
N ASN A 248 -7.71 -11.89 -10.26
CA ASN A 248 -9.06 -12.46 -10.25
C ASN A 248 -9.62 -12.63 -8.83
N ALA A 249 -8.78 -13.01 -7.85
CA ALA A 249 -9.20 -13.15 -6.46
C ALA A 249 -9.68 -11.81 -5.87
N LEU A 250 -8.93 -10.72 -6.10
CA LEU A 250 -9.30 -9.37 -5.65
C LEU A 250 -10.58 -8.87 -6.34
N ARG A 251 -10.74 -9.18 -7.64
CA ARG A 251 -11.98 -8.89 -8.38
C ARG A 251 -13.17 -9.63 -7.77
N SER A 252 -13.04 -10.93 -7.53
CA SER A 252 -14.09 -11.77 -6.93
C SER A 252 -14.48 -11.27 -5.54
N GLN A 253 -13.50 -10.93 -4.70
CA GLN A 253 -13.74 -10.36 -3.38
C GLN A 253 -14.48 -9.01 -3.44
N LEU A 254 -14.04 -8.10 -4.32
CA LEU A 254 -14.72 -6.81 -4.51
C LEU A 254 -16.16 -7.02 -5.00
N GLN A 255 -16.37 -7.89 -5.99
CA GLN A 255 -17.68 -8.21 -6.53
C GLN A 255 -18.62 -8.80 -5.47
N ALA A 256 -18.16 -9.75 -4.66
CA ALA A 256 -18.96 -10.31 -3.57
C ALA A 256 -19.36 -9.23 -2.55
N ARG A 257 -18.42 -8.39 -2.13
CA ARG A 257 -18.69 -7.29 -1.20
C ARG A 257 -19.70 -6.28 -1.76
N LEU A 258 -19.63 -5.96 -3.05
CA LEU A 258 -20.62 -5.08 -3.69
C LEU A 258 -21.99 -5.75 -3.80
N GLN A 259 -22.04 -7.06 -4.09
CA GLN A 259 -23.30 -7.83 -4.13
C GLN A 259 -23.99 -7.89 -2.77
N ASP A 260 -23.23 -8.03 -1.70
CA ASP A 260 -23.79 -7.98 -0.34
C ASP A 260 -24.28 -6.57 0.04
N SER A 261 -23.61 -5.53 -0.47
CA SER A 261 -23.87 -4.14 -0.08
C SER A 261 -24.93 -3.46 -0.94
N LEU A 262 -25.43 -4.11 -1.98
CA LEU A 262 -26.37 -3.55 -2.95
C LEU A 262 -27.48 -4.56 -3.25
N ALA A 263 -28.74 -4.16 -3.02
CA ALA A 263 -29.90 -4.99 -3.33
C ALA A 263 -30.21 -5.03 -4.83
N ALA A 264 -30.80 -6.14 -5.28
CA ALA A 264 -31.33 -6.25 -6.64
C ALA A 264 -32.55 -5.34 -6.88
N VAL A 265 -33.38 -5.09 -5.86
CA VAL A 265 -34.50 -4.14 -5.92
C VAL A 265 -34.74 -3.58 -4.51
N PRO A 266 -34.26 -2.38 -4.15
CA PRO A 266 -34.70 -1.71 -2.93
C PRO A 266 -36.10 -1.10 -3.13
N ASP A 267 -36.88 -0.99 -2.06
CA ASP A 267 -38.22 -0.38 -2.12
C ASP A 267 -38.16 1.03 -2.71
N GLY A 268 -38.87 1.24 -3.83
CA GLY A 268 -38.91 2.52 -4.54
C GLY A 268 -37.68 2.83 -5.42
N GLY A 269 -36.69 1.93 -5.51
CA GLY A 269 -35.52 2.09 -6.38
C GLY A 269 -35.66 1.39 -7.72
N ALA A 270 -34.80 1.75 -8.68
CA ALA A 270 -34.76 1.06 -9.95
C ALA A 270 -34.16 -0.35 -9.78
N PRO A 271 -34.64 -1.37 -10.51
CA PRO A 271 -34.05 -2.70 -10.40
C PRO A 271 -32.58 -2.71 -10.85
N LEU A 272 -31.75 -3.47 -10.14
CA LEU A 272 -30.32 -3.67 -10.40
C LEU A 272 -30.08 -5.05 -11.04
N LEU A 273 -29.45 -5.04 -12.20
CA LEU A 273 -29.00 -6.22 -12.92
C LEU A 273 -27.48 -6.38 -12.84
N TRP A 274 -27.04 -7.50 -12.26
CA TRP A 274 -25.64 -7.90 -12.23
C TRP A 274 -25.24 -8.61 -13.53
N VAL A 275 -24.39 -7.99 -14.34
CA VAL A 275 -23.92 -8.58 -15.60
C VAL A 275 -22.70 -9.48 -15.36
N THR A 276 -21.98 -9.26 -14.26
CA THR A 276 -20.86 -10.09 -13.78
C THR A 276 -21.20 -10.77 -12.47
N SER A 277 -20.48 -11.86 -12.17
CA SER A 277 -20.55 -12.57 -10.89
C SER A 277 -19.17 -12.72 -10.27
N ASP A 278 -19.13 -13.01 -8.98
CA ASP A 278 -17.94 -13.30 -8.19
C ASP A 278 -17.27 -14.62 -8.63
N LYS A 279 -18.06 -15.59 -9.10
CA LYS A 279 -17.62 -16.95 -9.46
C LYS A 279 -16.89 -17.07 -10.80
N ALA A 280 -17.18 -16.21 -11.76
CA ALA A 280 -16.67 -16.36 -13.13
C ALA A 280 -16.04 -15.08 -13.67
N GLU A 281 -14.94 -15.25 -14.41
CA GLU A 281 -14.35 -14.16 -15.19
C GLU A 281 -15.30 -13.69 -16.29
N PHE A 282 -15.21 -12.41 -16.64
CA PHE A 282 -15.97 -11.87 -17.76
C PHE A 282 -15.58 -12.59 -19.06
N LYS A 283 -16.59 -13.07 -19.77
CA LYS A 283 -16.49 -13.58 -21.14
C LYS A 283 -17.72 -13.11 -21.90
N PRO A 284 -17.59 -12.56 -23.12
CA PRO A 284 -18.73 -12.23 -23.96
C PRO A 284 -19.63 -13.46 -24.15
N SER A 285 -20.94 -13.25 -24.02
CA SER A 285 -21.95 -14.27 -24.29
C SER A 285 -23.23 -13.58 -24.75
N LEU A 286 -24.09 -14.29 -25.47
CA LEU A 286 -25.39 -13.76 -25.88
C LEU A 286 -26.23 -13.32 -24.67
N LEU A 287 -26.21 -14.10 -23.59
CA LEU A 287 -26.90 -13.75 -22.35
C LEU A 287 -26.41 -12.42 -21.76
N ARG A 288 -25.09 -12.19 -21.71
CA ARG A 288 -24.54 -10.91 -21.21
C ARG A 288 -24.83 -9.75 -22.16
N LEU A 289 -24.81 -10.00 -23.47
CA LEU A 289 -25.16 -8.99 -24.45
C LEU A 289 -26.64 -8.58 -24.31
N GLN A 290 -27.55 -9.53 -24.12
CA GLN A 290 -28.97 -9.28 -23.83
C GLN A 290 -29.13 -8.52 -22.52
N ALA A 291 -28.48 -8.98 -21.44
CA ALA A 291 -28.47 -8.30 -20.15
C ALA A 291 -27.94 -6.85 -20.23
N MET A 292 -27.13 -6.52 -21.24
CA MET A 292 -26.57 -5.18 -21.46
C MET A 292 -27.44 -4.25 -22.32
N GLN A 293 -28.58 -4.72 -22.85
CA GLN A 293 -29.49 -3.87 -23.64
C GLN A 293 -30.37 -3.04 -22.71
N PHE A 294 -30.53 -1.74 -23.00
CA PHE A 294 -31.31 -0.81 -22.17
C PHE A 294 -32.72 -0.65 -22.71
N GLU A 295 -33.69 -1.26 -22.03
CA GLU A 295 -35.10 -1.12 -22.40
C GLU A 295 -35.60 0.30 -22.10
N LYS A 296 -36.26 0.91 -23.08
CA LYS A 296 -36.91 2.21 -22.97
C LYS A 296 -38.42 2.00 -22.88
N ALA A 297 -39.07 2.66 -21.93
CA ALA A 297 -40.52 2.68 -21.82
C ALA A 297 -41.13 3.49 -22.99
N GLU A 298 -40.48 4.61 -23.33
CA GLU A 298 -40.82 5.48 -24.46
C GLU A 298 -39.70 5.39 -25.51
N PRO A 299 -39.87 4.61 -26.59
CA PRO A 299 -38.83 4.35 -27.59
C PRO A 299 -38.33 5.61 -28.32
N ASP A 300 -39.22 6.60 -28.50
CA ASP A 300 -38.94 7.83 -29.23
C ASP A 300 -38.19 8.88 -28.40
N LEU A 301 -38.13 8.70 -27.08
CA LEU A 301 -37.39 9.57 -26.17
C LEU A 301 -36.01 8.98 -25.87
N PRO A 302 -34.98 9.83 -25.63
CA PRO A 302 -33.68 9.36 -25.15
C PRO A 302 -33.77 8.61 -23.82
N LEU A 303 -32.79 7.76 -23.54
CA LEU A 303 -32.72 7.02 -22.26
C LEU A 303 -32.63 7.94 -21.03
N TYR A 304 -31.96 9.09 -21.16
CA TYR A 304 -31.76 10.04 -20.06
C TYR A 304 -32.96 10.95 -19.77
N GLU A 305 -34.07 10.78 -20.48
CA GLU A 305 -35.33 11.46 -20.15
C GLU A 305 -36.01 10.83 -18.93
N ALA A 306 -36.73 11.65 -18.15
CA ALA A 306 -37.37 11.21 -16.92
C ALA A 306 -38.33 10.01 -17.10
N ALA A 307 -39.03 9.96 -18.24
CA ALA A 307 -39.94 8.86 -18.60
C ALA A 307 -39.25 7.50 -18.75
N ASN A 308 -37.98 7.51 -19.18
CA ASN A 308 -37.17 6.31 -19.37
C ASN A 308 -36.31 5.99 -18.14
N LEU A 309 -35.64 6.99 -17.55
CA LEU A 309 -34.71 6.80 -16.43
C LEU A 309 -35.32 6.06 -15.23
N GLY A 310 -36.56 6.41 -14.85
CA GLY A 310 -37.22 5.79 -13.70
C GLY A 310 -37.53 4.30 -13.87
N ASN A 311 -37.72 3.85 -15.11
CA ASN A 311 -38.16 2.49 -15.44
C ASN A 311 -37.02 1.58 -15.94
N THR A 312 -35.93 2.18 -16.43
CA THR A 312 -34.79 1.40 -16.92
C THR A 312 -33.96 0.84 -15.75
N MET A 313 -33.79 -0.48 -15.73
CA MET A 313 -32.90 -1.17 -14.79
C MET A 313 -31.46 -0.65 -14.87
N ALA A 314 -30.81 -0.47 -13.72
CA ALA A 314 -29.38 -0.22 -13.66
C ALA A 314 -28.58 -1.52 -13.92
N ARG A 315 -27.44 -1.42 -14.59
CA ARG A 315 -26.52 -2.53 -14.87
C ARG A 315 -25.21 -2.30 -14.15
N LEU A 316 -24.75 -3.29 -13.40
CA LEU A 316 -23.46 -3.23 -12.71
C LEU A 316 -22.53 -4.35 -13.17
N LEU A 317 -21.30 -3.95 -13.48
CA LEU A 317 -20.20 -4.82 -13.87
C LEU A 317 -19.00 -4.59 -12.96
N VAL A 318 -18.39 -5.66 -12.46
CA VAL A 318 -17.08 -5.62 -11.80
C VAL A 318 -16.09 -6.44 -12.60
N VAL A 319 -15.07 -5.75 -13.12
CA VAL A 319 -14.08 -6.33 -14.03
C VAL A 319 -12.68 -6.01 -13.55
N LYS A 320 -11.73 -6.93 -13.76
CA LYS A 320 -10.33 -6.66 -13.44
C LYS A 320 -9.74 -5.65 -14.42
N LYS A 321 -8.83 -4.81 -13.93
CA LYS A 321 -7.98 -3.90 -14.73
C LYS A 321 -7.01 -4.70 -15.60
N ASN A 322 -7.52 -5.31 -16.66
CA ASN A 322 -6.79 -6.20 -17.56
C ASN A 322 -7.11 -5.88 -19.02
N VAL A 323 -6.06 -5.77 -19.86
CA VAL A 323 -6.18 -5.38 -21.27
C VAL A 323 -7.12 -6.30 -22.05
N SER A 324 -7.03 -7.62 -21.85
CA SER A 324 -7.87 -8.58 -22.58
C SER A 324 -9.34 -8.43 -22.19
N VAL A 325 -9.63 -8.38 -20.88
CA VAL A 325 -10.98 -8.24 -20.36
C VAL A 325 -11.62 -6.92 -20.80
N LEU A 326 -10.91 -5.80 -20.67
CA LEU A 326 -11.44 -4.49 -21.07
C LEU A 326 -11.68 -4.40 -22.59
N ARG A 327 -10.86 -5.07 -23.41
CA ARG A 327 -11.12 -5.18 -24.85
C ARG A 327 -12.38 -5.99 -25.15
N GLN A 328 -12.61 -7.09 -24.42
CA GLN A 328 -13.84 -7.89 -24.57
C GLN A 328 -15.08 -7.08 -24.19
N ILE A 329 -15.01 -6.25 -23.14
CA ILE A 329 -16.09 -5.32 -22.79
C ILE A 329 -16.32 -4.30 -23.89
N GLY A 330 -15.25 -3.66 -24.39
CA GLY A 330 -15.35 -2.72 -25.51
C GLY A 330 -15.98 -3.35 -26.75
N SER A 331 -15.61 -4.59 -27.08
CA SER A 331 -16.21 -5.34 -28.18
C SER A 331 -17.70 -5.64 -27.94
N MET A 332 -18.10 -5.93 -26.69
CA MET A 332 -19.50 -6.14 -26.33
C MET A 332 -20.30 -4.84 -26.45
N PHE A 333 -19.72 -3.71 -26.03
CA PHE A 333 -20.31 -2.38 -26.16
C PHE A 333 -20.57 -2.01 -27.62
N SER A 334 -19.61 -2.25 -28.52
CA SER A 334 -19.78 -2.05 -29.96
C SER A 334 -20.86 -2.93 -30.59
N ALA A 335 -21.26 -4.02 -29.92
CA ALA A 335 -22.27 -4.96 -30.41
C ALA A 335 -23.69 -4.69 -29.87
N LEU A 336 -23.87 -3.67 -29.03
CA LEU A 336 -25.19 -3.28 -28.52
C LEU A 336 -26.02 -2.61 -29.62
N ARG A 337 -27.32 -2.92 -29.63
CA ARG A 337 -28.28 -2.33 -30.58
C ARG A 337 -28.63 -0.89 -30.23
N ASN A 338 -28.64 -0.56 -28.94
CA ASN A 338 -29.04 0.75 -28.46
C ASN A 338 -27.81 1.66 -28.42
N PRO A 339 -27.95 2.95 -28.78
CA PRO A 339 -26.84 3.87 -28.79
C PRO A 339 -26.36 4.10 -27.35
N LEU A 340 -25.13 3.63 -27.04
CA LEU A 340 -24.44 3.94 -25.78
C LEU A 340 -24.24 5.44 -25.57
N SER A 341 -24.43 6.25 -26.60
CA SER A 341 -24.48 7.70 -26.51
C SER A 341 -25.68 8.25 -25.73
N GLU A 342 -26.69 7.44 -25.41
CA GLU A 342 -27.79 7.82 -24.51
C GLU A 342 -27.56 7.34 -23.07
N VAL A 343 -26.61 6.44 -22.84
CA VAL A 343 -26.42 5.77 -21.55
C VAL A 343 -25.49 6.57 -20.66
N SER A 344 -26.06 7.18 -19.62
CA SER A 344 -25.29 7.81 -18.55
C SER A 344 -24.62 6.73 -17.68
N ALA A 345 -23.28 6.70 -17.73
CA ALA A 345 -22.46 5.66 -17.12
C ALA A 345 -21.50 6.22 -16.06
N LEU A 346 -21.25 5.45 -15.02
CA LEU A 346 -20.22 5.74 -14.02
C LEU A 346 -19.17 4.63 -14.04
N VAL A 347 -17.92 5.00 -14.30
CA VAL A 347 -16.78 4.10 -14.25
C VAL A 347 -15.99 4.37 -12.98
N ILE A 348 -15.90 3.38 -12.09
CA ILE A 348 -15.20 3.49 -10.81
C ILE A 348 -13.91 2.65 -10.87
N ASP A 349 -12.74 3.29 -10.95
CA ASP A 349 -11.43 2.61 -10.83
C ASP A 349 -11.05 2.48 -9.36
N ALA A 350 -11.24 1.28 -8.81
CA ALA A 350 -10.94 0.92 -7.43
C ALA A 350 -9.49 0.41 -7.24
N ASP A 351 -8.74 0.16 -8.31
CA ASP A 351 -7.33 -0.25 -8.23
C ASP A 351 -6.44 0.93 -7.85
N GLY A 352 -6.75 2.12 -8.37
CA GLY A 352 -6.12 3.38 -7.97
C GLY A 352 -4.65 3.53 -8.38
N ARG A 353 -4.06 2.53 -9.06
CA ARG A 353 -2.70 2.62 -9.60
C ARG A 353 -2.69 3.37 -10.93
N PRO A 354 -1.74 4.30 -11.13
CA PRO A 354 -1.61 5.01 -12.40
C PRO A 354 -1.27 4.04 -13.53
N MET A 355 -1.77 4.34 -14.72
CA MET A 355 -1.39 3.62 -15.93
C MET A 355 -0.07 4.19 -16.45
N LEU A 356 0.81 3.34 -16.97
CA LEU A 356 2.02 3.81 -17.65
C LEU A 356 1.62 4.57 -18.94
N PRO A 357 2.18 5.76 -19.20
CA PRO A 357 1.97 6.49 -20.44
C PRO A 357 2.37 5.65 -21.66
N GLY A 358 1.55 5.67 -22.70
CA GLY A 358 1.74 4.87 -23.91
C GLY A 358 1.57 3.36 -23.70
N SER A 359 1.03 2.91 -22.55
CA SER A 359 0.80 1.48 -22.32
C SER A 359 -0.39 0.94 -23.11
N ALA A 360 -0.41 -0.39 -23.30
CA ALA A 360 -1.57 -1.06 -23.87
C ALA A 360 -2.84 -0.88 -23.00
N MET A 361 -2.66 -0.72 -21.69
CA MET A 361 -3.75 -0.45 -20.74
C MET A 361 -4.35 0.93 -20.98
N GLU A 362 -3.53 1.98 -21.00
CA GLU A 362 -3.99 3.36 -21.23
C GLU A 362 -4.74 3.48 -22.56
N ARG A 363 -4.21 2.92 -23.65
CA ARG A 363 -4.91 2.88 -24.95
C ARG A 363 -6.23 2.13 -24.89
N THR A 364 -6.30 1.05 -24.12
CA THR A 364 -7.54 0.26 -23.98
C THR A 364 -8.57 1.02 -23.15
N MET A 365 -8.15 1.73 -22.09
CA MET A 365 -9.01 2.60 -21.32
C MET A 365 -9.53 3.77 -22.15
N ALA A 366 -8.66 4.43 -22.93
CA ALA A 366 -9.07 5.51 -23.82
C ALA A 366 -10.15 5.05 -24.82
N ARG A 367 -10.02 3.86 -25.41
CA ARG A 367 -11.06 3.28 -26.28
C ARG A 367 -12.36 2.99 -25.54
N LEU A 368 -12.28 2.49 -24.31
CA LEU A 368 -13.45 2.25 -23.47
C LEU A 368 -14.17 3.56 -23.14
N LYS A 369 -13.42 4.62 -22.82
CA LYS A 369 -13.94 5.98 -22.60
C LYS A 369 -14.65 6.50 -23.85
N SER A 370 -14.03 6.38 -25.03
CA SER A 370 -14.65 6.81 -26.29
C SER A 370 -15.93 6.02 -26.63
N ALA A 371 -16.06 4.77 -26.19
CA ALA A 371 -17.27 3.97 -26.39
C ALA A 371 -18.44 4.40 -25.47
N LEU A 372 -18.15 5.13 -24.40
CA LEU A 372 -19.13 5.63 -23.43
C LEU A 372 -19.02 7.17 -23.34
N PRO A 373 -19.54 7.91 -24.32
CA PRO A 373 -19.32 9.37 -24.40
C PRO A 373 -19.97 10.15 -23.24
N ARG A 374 -20.97 9.57 -22.57
CA ARG A 374 -21.63 10.11 -21.37
C ARG A 374 -21.05 9.59 -20.06
N ALA A 375 -19.96 8.81 -20.10
CA ALA A 375 -19.36 8.25 -18.89
C ALA A 375 -18.66 9.31 -18.05
N GLN A 376 -18.89 9.23 -16.74
CA GLN A 376 -18.08 9.89 -15.73
C GLN A 376 -17.10 8.88 -15.15
N HIS A 377 -15.89 9.32 -14.81
CA HIS A 377 -14.82 8.46 -14.33
C HIS A 377 -14.38 8.88 -12.94
N VAL A 378 -14.41 7.97 -11.99
CA VAL A 378 -13.94 8.20 -10.62
C VAL A 378 -12.81 7.22 -10.32
N THR A 379 -11.62 7.74 -10.01
CA THR A 379 -10.47 6.92 -9.62
C THR A 379 -10.19 7.07 -8.13
N PHE A 380 -10.24 5.97 -7.38
CA PHE A 380 -9.86 5.94 -5.97
C PHE A 380 -8.36 5.70 -5.80
N ALA A 381 -7.57 6.77 -5.95
CA ALA A 381 -6.12 6.74 -5.88
C ALA A 381 -5.60 6.40 -4.47
N ALA A 382 -4.46 5.72 -4.40
CA ALA A 382 -3.71 5.50 -3.17
C ALA A 382 -2.44 6.35 -3.08
N LEU A 383 -1.97 6.84 -4.23
CA LEU A 383 -0.75 7.63 -4.37
C LEU A 383 -1.13 9.07 -4.60
N GLU A 384 -0.28 9.99 -4.15
CA GLU A 384 -0.42 11.43 -4.40
C GLU A 384 -0.31 11.76 -5.90
N PRO A 385 -0.98 12.83 -6.36
CA PRO A 385 -0.91 13.24 -7.76
C PRO A 385 0.45 13.88 -8.07
N THR A 386 0.93 13.69 -9.30
CA THR A 386 1.95 14.56 -9.91
C THR A 386 1.28 15.71 -10.68
N GLU A 387 2.00 16.78 -11.06
CA GLU A 387 1.38 17.88 -11.84
C GLU A 387 0.79 17.41 -13.18
N ALA A 388 1.40 16.38 -13.79
CA ALA A 388 0.92 15.75 -15.02
C ALA A 388 -0.34 14.87 -14.83
N ASP A 389 -0.81 14.68 -13.58
CA ASP A 389 -1.94 13.83 -13.22
C ASP A 389 -3.29 14.56 -13.14
N SER A 390 -3.33 15.86 -13.45
CA SER A 390 -4.55 16.68 -13.34
C SER A 390 -5.65 16.15 -14.28
N PRO A 391 -6.78 15.63 -13.75
CA PRO A 391 -7.83 15.05 -14.56
C PRO A 391 -8.66 16.13 -15.28
N ASN A 392 -9.41 15.74 -16.31
CA ASN A 392 -10.43 16.59 -16.92
C ASN A 392 -11.68 16.67 -16.02
N GLY A 393 -11.54 17.36 -14.89
CA GLY A 393 -12.51 17.43 -13.79
C GLY A 393 -11.79 17.87 -12.53
N PHE A 394 -12.07 17.21 -11.40
CA PHE A 394 -11.54 17.61 -10.10
C PHE A 394 -10.68 16.54 -9.41
N MET A 395 -9.88 17.01 -8.46
CA MET A 395 -9.22 16.17 -7.46
C MET A 395 -9.86 16.43 -6.09
N MET A 396 -10.01 15.37 -5.29
CA MET A 396 -10.61 15.46 -3.96
C MET A 396 -9.84 14.60 -2.96
N TRP A 397 -9.50 15.19 -1.82
CA TRP A 397 -8.82 14.50 -0.73
C TRP A 397 -9.82 14.28 0.39
N LEU A 398 -10.14 13.01 0.63
CA LEU A 398 -11.08 12.64 1.67
C LEU A 398 -10.36 12.62 3.03
N PRO A 399 -10.97 13.19 4.09
CA PRO A 399 -10.43 13.07 5.42
C PRO A 399 -10.45 11.61 5.88
N ARG A 400 -9.61 11.27 6.86
CA ARG A 400 -9.74 9.97 7.52
C ARG A 400 -11.11 9.94 8.24
N PRO A 401 -11.94 8.91 8.01
CA PRO A 401 -13.20 8.79 8.72
C PRO A 401 -13.00 8.73 10.23
N PRO A 402 -13.98 9.18 11.04
CA PRO A 402 -13.97 8.98 12.49
C PRO A 402 -13.85 7.49 12.83
N ASP A 403 -13.30 7.18 14.01
CA ASP A 403 -13.25 5.83 14.60
C ASP A 403 -12.40 4.78 13.85
N VAL A 404 -11.61 5.20 12.86
CA VAL A 404 -10.56 4.37 12.23
C VAL A 404 -9.25 4.55 13.00
N THR A 405 -9.03 3.77 14.05
CA THR A 405 -7.78 3.77 14.82
C THR A 405 -6.61 3.28 13.97
N SER A 406 -5.45 3.92 14.11
CA SER A 406 -4.22 3.67 13.31
C SER A 406 -3.48 2.38 13.65
N GLY A 407 -4.18 1.36 14.11
CA GLY A 407 -3.66 0.05 14.47
C GLY A 407 -4.82 -0.85 14.87
N ALA A 408 -4.90 -2.03 14.25
CA ALA A 408 -5.98 -3.01 14.28
C ALA A 408 -7.20 -2.69 13.38
N ASP A 409 -7.27 -3.42 12.26
CA ASP A 409 -8.46 -4.12 11.75
C ASP A 409 -9.75 -3.35 11.49
N HIS A 410 -9.71 -2.36 10.59
CA HIS A 410 -10.86 -2.08 9.71
C HIS A 410 -10.67 -2.60 8.28
N ALA A 411 -9.57 -3.33 8.02
CA ALA A 411 -9.53 -4.23 6.88
C ALA A 411 -10.53 -5.40 7.03
N ASP A 412 -10.97 -5.66 8.28
CA ASP A 412 -11.69 -6.86 8.73
C ASP A 412 -13.11 -6.63 9.28
N VAL A 413 -13.71 -5.43 9.15
CA VAL A 413 -15.14 -5.24 9.53
C VAL A 413 -16.13 -5.75 8.48
N LEU A 414 -15.66 -6.45 7.44
CA LEU A 414 -16.53 -7.25 6.58
C LEU A 414 -15.82 -8.58 6.27
N PRO A 415 -16.46 -9.74 6.54
CA PRO A 415 -15.82 -11.05 6.41
C PRO A 415 -15.19 -11.30 5.03
#